data_AF-A0A1F5DNT6-F1
#
_entry.id   AF-A0A1F5DNT6-F1
#
_cell.length_a   1.000
_cell.length_b   1.000
_cell.length_c   1.000
_cell.angle_alpha   90.00
_cell.angle_beta   90.00
_cell.angle_gamma   90.00
#
_symmetry.space_group_name_H-M   'P 1'
#
loop_
_entity.id
_entity.type
_entity.pdbx_description
1 polymer ?
#
loop_
_entity_poly.entity_id
_entity_poly.type
_entity_poly.pdbx_seq_one_letter_code
_entity_poly.pdbx_strand_id
1 'polypeptide(L)' 'MVNYKVVAPRTYVPTEGGEKNLPHFLFNKELIRKEFKNFKADIWLDSDRRHYCFLGELKKV' A
#
# COMPACT_ATOMS: atom_id res chain seq x y z
N MET A 1 -10.90 2.93 -15.84
CA MET A 1 -9.97 1.92 -15.30
C MET A 1 -8.62 2.24 -15.93
N VAL A 2 -7.58 2.54 -15.15
CA VAL A 2 -6.27 2.88 -15.71
C VAL A 2 -5.56 1.58 -16.10
N ASN A 3 -5.04 1.49 -17.32
CA ASN A 3 -4.25 0.34 -17.73
C ASN A 3 -2.94 0.25 -16.93
N TYR A 4 -2.54 -0.96 -16.55
CA TYR A 4 -1.31 -1.20 -15.80
C TYR A 4 -0.61 -2.49 -16.24
N LYS A 5 0.70 -2.58 -15.95
CA LYS A 5 1.51 -3.78 -16.12
C LYS A 5 2.01 -4.26 -14.77
N VAL A 6 1.89 -5.56 -14.50
CA VAL A 6 2.55 -6.20 -13.35
C VAL A 6 4.01 -6.43 -13.72
N VAL A 7 4.92 -5.92 -12.89
CA VAL A 7 6.38 -5.98 -13.16
C VAL A 7 7.16 -6.82 -12.15
N ALA A 8 6.55 -7.07 -10.99
CA ALA A 8 7.07 -7.95 -9.93
C ALA A 8 5.91 -8.39 -9.02
N PRO A 9 6.10 -9.38 -8.12
CA PRO A 9 5.07 -9.76 -7.16
C PRO A 9 4.56 -8.55 -6.37
N ARG A 10 3.25 -8.31 -6.44
CA ARG A 10 2.56 -7.16 -5.80
C ARG A 10 3.01 -5.78 -6.29
N THR A 11 3.77 -5.69 -7.38
CA THR A 11 4.23 -4.42 -7.96
C THR A 11 3.65 -4.25 -9.35
N TYR A 12 3.02 -3.11 -9.58
CA TYR A 12 2.48 -2.75 -10.90
C TYR A 12 2.88 -1.33 -11.27
N VAL A 13 2.81 -1.03 -12.56
CA VAL A 13 3.15 0.28 -13.12
C VAL A 13 2.00 0.72 -14.03
N PRO A 14 1.35 1.87 -13.80
CA PRO A 14 0.37 2.44 -14.72
C PRO A 14 1.00 2.73 -16.08
N THR A 15 0.32 2.37 -17.17
CA THR A 15 0.82 2.59 -18.54
C THR A 15 0.33 3.90 -19.17
N GLU A 16 -0.59 4.57 -18.50
CA GLU A 16 -1.26 5.81 -18.92
C GLU A 16 -1.67 6.63 -17.70
N GLY A 17 -2.19 7.84 -17.92
CA GLY A 17 -2.62 8.74 -16.85
C GLY A 17 -1.48 9.53 -16.19
N GLY A 18 -1.81 10.28 -15.13
CA GLY A 18 -0.87 11.16 -14.44
C GLY A 18 0.25 10.45 -13.67
N GLU A 19 0.03 9.17 -13.32
CA GLU A 19 1.01 8.32 -12.63
C GLU A 19 1.71 7.34 -13.59
N LYS A 20 1.66 7.62 -14.90
CA LYS A 20 2.31 6.78 -15.92
C LYS A 20 3.78 6.54 -15.56
N ASN A 21 4.18 5.27 -15.63
CA ASN A 21 5.52 4.78 -15.29
C ASN A 21 5.91 4.85 -13.80
N LEU A 22 5.01 5.28 -12.90
CA LEU A 22 5.28 5.28 -11.46
C LEU A 22 5.03 3.88 -10.85
N PRO A 23 6.02 3.24 -10.21
CA PRO A 23 5.82 1.94 -9.59
C PRO A 23 4.95 2.02 -8.35
N HIS A 24 3.93 1.17 -8.29
CA HIS A 24 3.03 1.02 -7.14
C HIS A 24 3.23 -0.35 -6.51
N PHE A 25 3.36 -0.41 -5.18
CA PHE A 25 3.44 -1.65 -4.42
C PHE A 25 2.15 -1.89 -3.63
N LEU A 26 1.54 -3.05 -3.82
CA LEU A 26 0.25 -3.41 -3.23
C LEU A 26 0.44 -4.10 -1.87
N PHE A 27 0.41 -3.30 -0.82
CA PHE A 27 0.45 -3.78 0.55
C PHE A 27 -0.79 -4.63 0.92
N ASN A 28 -0.58 -5.64 1.77
CA ASN A 28 -1.64 -6.29 2.54
C ASN A 28 -1.42 -6.04 4.04
N LYS A 29 -2.37 -6.44 4.89
CA LYS A 29 -2.31 -6.21 6.33
C LYS A 29 -1.04 -6.82 6.99
N GLU A 30 -0.55 -7.95 6.49
CA GLU A 30 0.66 -8.59 7.02
C GLU A 30 1.92 -7.79 6.67
N LEU A 31 2.05 -7.39 5.40
CA LEU A 31 3.18 -6.59 4.93
C LEU A 31 3.22 -5.21 5.59
N ILE A 32 2.07 -4.57 5.80
CA ILE A 32 1.98 -3.31 6.55
C ILE A 32 2.55 -3.48 7.95
N ARG A 33 2.13 -4.53 8.68
CA ARG A 33 2.63 -4.80 10.03
C ARG A 33 4.12 -5.10 10.06
N LYS A 34 4.64 -5.78 9.04
CA LYS A 34 6.06 -6.11 8.93
C LYS A 34 6.91 -4.88 8.65
N GLU A 35 6.53 -4.08 7.65
CA GLU A 35 7.27 -2.89 7.22
C GLU A 35 7.26 -1.82 8.30
N PHE A 36 6.08 -1.55 8.88
CA PHE A 36 5.88 -0.55 9.91
C PHE A 36 5.92 -1.13 11.32
N LYS A 37 6.69 -2.20 11.56
CA LYS A 37 6.75 -2.92 12.84
C LYS A 37 7.16 -2.07 14.04
N ASN A 38 7.82 -0.94 13.79
CA ASN A 38 8.24 0.01 14.83
C ASN A 38 7.06 0.83 15.37
N PHE A 39 5.91 0.78 14.72
CA PHE A 39 4.69 1.44 15.15
C PHE A 39 3.71 0.43 15.75
N LYS A 40 2.97 0.85 16.76
CA LYS A 40 1.70 0.23 17.12
C LYS A 40 0.65 0.84 16.20
N ALA A 41 0.21 0.07 15.21
CA ALA A 41 -0.67 0.57 14.16
C ALA A 41 -2.05 -0.09 14.17
N ASP A 42 -3.09 0.75 14.15
CA ASP A 42 -4.46 0.35 13.84
C ASP A 42 -4.64 0.39 12.33
N ILE A 43 -5.15 -0.70 11.75
CA ILE A 43 -5.25 -0.88 10.29
C ILE A 43 -6.68 -1.25 9.94
N TRP A 44 -7.29 -0.48 9.05
CA TRP A 44 -8.64 -0.68 8.53
C TRP A 44 -8.68 -0.51 7.00
N LEU A 45 -9.82 -0.85 6.39
CA LEU A 45 -10.10 -0.57 4.99
C LEU A 45 -10.89 0.73 4.89
N ASP A 46 -10.64 1.53 3.85
CA ASP A 46 -11.49 2.68 3.52
C ASP A 46 -12.95 2.26 3.26
N SER A 47 -13.85 3.24 3.17
CA SER A 47 -15.30 3.00 2.96
C SER A 47 -15.57 2.14 1.72
N ASP A 48 -14.76 2.33 0.68
CA ASP A 48 -14.89 1.64 -0.59
C ASP A 48 -14.18 0.29 -0.62
N ARG A 49 -13.48 -0.06 0.47
CA ARG A 49 -12.70 -1.30 0.63
C ARG A 49 -11.63 -1.50 -0.44
N ARG A 50 -11.13 -0.40 -1.01
CA ARG A 50 -10.10 -0.38 -2.05
C ARG A 50 -8.71 -0.13 -1.48
N HIS A 51 -8.61 0.60 -0.38
CA HIS A 51 -7.33 0.97 0.22
C HIS A 51 -7.25 0.56 1.69
N TYR A 52 -6.06 0.14 2.11
CA TYR A 52 -5.76 0.06 3.53
C TYR A 52 -5.39 1.45 4.05
N CYS A 53 -6.03 1.84 5.14
CA CYS A 53 -5.65 3.01 5.93
C CYS A 53 -5.07 2.53 7.26
N PHE A 54 -4.09 3.26 7.78
CA PHE A 54 -3.54 2.95 9.09
C PHE A 54 -3.00 4.19 9.79
N LEU A 55 -3.15 4.19 11.11
CA LEU A 55 -2.61 5.20 12.00
C LEU A 55 -1.68 4.50 12.99
N GLY A 56 -0.45 4.97 13.08
CA GLY A 56 0.59 4.37 13.90
C GLY A 56 1.11 5.32 14.97
N GLU A 57 1.26 4.82 16.19
CA GLU A 57 2.06 5.46 17.24
C GLU A 57 3.44 4.80 17.28
N LEU A 58 4.52 5.60 17.24
CA LEU A 58 5.88 5.07 17.33
C LEU A 58 6.09 4.43 18.70
N LYS A 59 6.56 3.18 18.72
CA LYS A 59 6.86 2.50 19.98
C LYS A 59 7.99 3.24 20.70
N LYS A 60 7.80 3.53 21.99
CA LYS A 60 8.90 4.01 22.85
C LYS A 60 9.92 2.87 22.98
N VAL A 61 11.19 3.22 22.74
CA VAL A 61 12.35 2.32 22.91
C VAL A 61 12.54 2.01 24.39
#